data_AF-A0A251WL63-F1
#
_entry.id   AF-A0A251WL63-F1
#
_cell.length_a   1.000
_cell.length_b   1.000
_cell.length_c   1.000
_cell.angle_alpha   90.00
_cell.angle_beta   90.00
_cell.angle_gamma   90.00
#
_symmetry.space_group_name_H-M   'P 1'
#
loop_
_entity.id
_entity.type
_entity.pdbx_description
1 polymer ?
#
loop_
_entity_poly.entity_id
_entity_poly.type
_entity_poly.pdbx_seq_one_letter_code
_entity_poly.pdbx_strand_id
1 'polypeptide(L)'
;MNSATAILIQTLLSFLTIYNGLLLLRVLLSWFPNIQWYNQPWAILSQLTDPYLNLFRSIIPPLGGMDFSPILAFVALSVARQLIVSALAPAMAYLSSSLLGMV
;
A
#
# COMPACT_ATOMS: atom_id res chain seq x y z
N MET A 1 23.95 -5.30 9.02
CA MET A 1 22.71 -6.05 8.67
C MET A 1 23.11 -7.20 7.78
N ASN A 2 22.68 -8.43 8.09
CA ASN A 2 23.03 -9.60 7.29
C ASN A 2 22.35 -9.45 5.92
N SER A 3 23.06 -9.65 4.80
CA SER A 3 22.54 -9.39 3.45
C SER A 3 21.21 -10.10 3.16
N ALA A 4 20.99 -11.27 3.77
CA ALA A 4 19.71 -11.99 3.72
C ALA A 4 18.54 -11.21 4.34
N THR A 5 18.76 -10.55 5.48
CA THR A 5 17.72 -9.75 6.15
C THR A 5 17.33 -8.52 5.31
N ALA A 6 18.28 -7.91 4.60
CA ALA A 6 18.03 -6.78 3.72
C ALA A 6 17.16 -7.18 2.50
N ILE A 7 17.43 -8.34 1.89
CA ILE A 7 16.66 -8.84 0.74
C ILE A 7 15.22 -9.18 1.13
N LEU A 8 15.01 -9.79 2.30
CA LEU A 8 13.66 -10.09 2.80
C LEU A 8 12.83 -8.81 3.01
N ILE A 9 13.43 -7.80 3.64
CA ILE A 9 12.78 -6.51 3.88
C ILE A 9 12.46 -5.84 2.53
N GLN A 10 13.42 -5.80 1.60
CA GLN A 10 13.22 -5.17 0.30
C GLN A 10 12.12 -5.84 -0.54
N THR A 11 12.05 -7.17 -0.50
CA THR A 11 11.02 -7.94 -1.21
C THR A 11 9.63 -7.64 -0.65
N LEU A 12 9.50 -7.58 0.68
CA LEU A 12 8.24 -7.24 1.34
C LEU A 12 7.79 -5.80 1.00
N LEU A 13 8.72 -4.83 1.04
CA LEU A 13 8.42 -3.43 0.68
C LEU A 13 8.00 -3.30 -0.78
N SER A 14 8.63 -4.04 -1.68
CA SER A 14 8.28 -4.07 -3.10
C SER A 14 6.88 -4.64 -3.31
N PHE A 15 6.56 -5.77 -2.66
CA PHE A 15 5.23 -6.37 -2.70
C PHE A 15 4.13 -5.40 -2.23
N LEU A 16 4.34 -4.73 -1.09
CA LEU A 16 3.39 -3.75 -0.57
C LEU A 16 3.18 -2.57 -1.53
N THR A 17 4.24 -2.13 -2.20
CA THR A 17 4.17 -1.06 -3.20
C THR A 17 3.33 -1.45 -4.41
N ILE A 18 3.54 -2.67 -4.93
CA ILE A 18 2.76 -3.20 -6.06
C ILE A 18 1.30 -3.39 -5.65
N TYR A 19 1.06 -3.94 -4.45
CA TYR A 19 -0.29 -4.15 -3.93
C TYR A 19 -1.05 -2.83 -3.76
N ASN A 20 -0.38 -1.77 -3.31
CA ASN A 20 -0.96 -0.44 -3.25
C ASN A 20 -1.34 0.10 -4.65
N GLY A 21 -0.50 -0.13 -5.66
CA GLY A 21 -0.82 0.18 -7.04
C GLY A 21 -2.05 -0.58 -7.57
N LEU A 22 -2.21 -1.85 -7.22
CA LEU A 22 -3.40 -2.64 -7.57
C LEU A 22 -4.68 -2.10 -6.93
N LEU A 23 -4.61 -1.68 -5.66
CA LEU A 23 -5.74 -1.02 -4.98
C LEU A 23 -6.06 0.34 -5.61
N LEU A 24 -5.06 1.11 -6.04
CA LEU A 24 -5.28 2.36 -6.78
C LEU A 24 -6.04 2.09 -8.07
N LEU A 25 -5.56 1.11 -8.83
CA LEU A 25 -6.16 0.71 -10.09
C LEU A 25 -7.61 0.25 -9.88
N ARG A 26 -7.89 -0.53 -8.82
CA ARG A 26 -9.26 -0.92 -8.43
C ARG A 26 -10.18 0.28 -8.20
N VAL A 27 -9.70 1.34 -7.52
CA VAL A 27 -10.48 2.59 -7.31
C VAL A 27 -10.74 3.29 -8.62
N LEU A 28 -9.68 3.54 -9.39
CA LEU A 28 -9.77 4.29 -10.63
C LEU A 28 -10.76 3.63 -11.58
N LEU A 29 -10.72 2.29 -11.66
CA LEU A 29 -11.66 1.51 -12.46
C LEU A 29 -13.08 1.46 -11.88
N SER A 30 -13.25 1.55 -10.56
CA SER A 30 -14.58 1.65 -9.93
C SER A 30 -15.32 2.95 -10.26
N TRP A 31 -14.61 3.99 -10.66
CA TRP A 31 -15.23 5.23 -11.16
C TRP A 31 -15.80 5.08 -12.57
N PHE A 32 -15.46 4.00 -13.30
CA PHE A 32 -16.00 3.71 -14.62
C PHE A 32 -17.17 2.72 -14.50
N PRO A 33 -18.43 3.16 -14.71
CA PRO A 33 -19.61 2.30 -14.56
C PRO A 33 -19.73 1.20 -15.64
N ASN A 34 -18.90 1.24 -16.69
CA ASN A 34 -18.89 0.27 -17.79
C ASN A 34 -17.88 -0.88 -17.62
N ILE A 35 -17.15 -0.97 -16.50
CA ILE A 35 -16.17 -2.04 -16.28
C ILE A 35 -16.90 -3.34 -15.87
N GLN A 36 -16.77 -4.37 -16.69
CA GLN A 36 -17.27 -5.71 -16.36
C GLN A 36 -16.24 -6.46 -15.49
N TRP A 37 -16.43 -6.41 -14.17
CA TRP A 37 -15.55 -7.03 -13.17
C TRP A 37 -15.45 -8.56 -13.23
N TYR A 38 -16.39 -9.21 -13.91
CA TYR A 38 -16.40 -10.65 -14.12
C TYR A 38 -15.62 -11.08 -15.37
N ASN A 39 -15.21 -10.14 -16.22
CA ASN A 39 -14.40 -10.44 -17.40
C ASN A 39 -12.91 -10.31 -17.12
N GLN A 40 -12.13 -11.14 -17.79
CA GLN A 40 -10.67 -10.99 -17.85
C GLN A 40 -10.32 -9.68 -18.57
N PRO A 41 -9.33 -8.90 -18.09
CA PRO A 41 -8.39 -9.21 -16.99
C PRO A 41 -8.87 -8.78 -15.59
N TRP A 42 -10.00 -8.07 -15.48
CA TRP A 42 -10.47 -7.44 -14.25
C TRP A 42 -10.92 -8.44 -13.17
N ALA A 43 -11.34 -9.64 -13.58
CA ALA A 43 -11.71 -10.73 -12.68
C ALA A 43 -10.56 -11.19 -11.77
N ILE A 44 -9.31 -11.08 -12.22
CA ILE A 44 -8.13 -11.42 -11.40
C ILE A 44 -7.90 -10.33 -10.36
N LEU A 45 -8.05 -9.07 -10.78
CA LEU A 45 -7.85 -7.92 -9.91
C LEU A 45 -8.92 -7.86 -8.81
N SER A 46 -10.19 -8.16 -9.13
CA SER A 46 -11.24 -8.31 -8.13
C SER A 46 -10.91 -9.43 -7.16
N GLN A 47 -10.56 -10.63 -7.63
CA GLN A 47 -10.22 -11.76 -6.74
C GLN A 47 -9.05 -11.46 -5.78
N LEU A 48 -8.06 -10.68 -6.21
CA LEU A 48 -6.91 -10.30 -5.38
C LEU A 48 -7.22 -9.17 -4.38
N THR A 49 -8.10 -8.24 -4.75
CA THR A 49 -8.40 -7.05 -3.95
C THR A 49 -9.65 -7.21 -3.08
N ASP A 50 -10.63 -8.00 -3.51
CA ASP A 50 -11.89 -8.27 -2.81
C ASP A 50 -11.72 -8.84 -1.39
N PRO A 51 -10.87 -9.84 -1.09
CA PRO A 51 -10.70 -10.33 0.29
C PRO A 51 -10.15 -9.26 1.23
N TYR A 52 -9.26 -8.39 0.73
CA TYR A 52 -8.76 -7.25 1.48
C TYR A 52 -9.84 -6.18 1.65
N LEU A 53 -10.54 -5.81 0.58
CA LEU A 53 -11.63 -4.83 0.64
C LEU A 53 -12.80 -5.31 1.51
N ASN A 54 -13.11 -6.61 1.52
CA ASN A 54 -14.16 -7.18 2.36
C ASN A 54 -13.85 -7.05 3.86
N LEU A 55 -12.58 -7.09 4.27
CA LEU A 55 -12.19 -6.76 5.65
C LEU A 55 -12.54 -5.31 6.01
N PHE A 56 -12.35 -4.36 5.08
CA PHE A 56 -12.65 -2.94 5.30
C PHE A 56 -14.11 -2.56 5.03
N ARG A 57 -14.86 -3.35 4.24
CA ARG A 57 -16.30 -3.15 3.98
C ARG A 57 -17.16 -3.31 5.23
N SER A 58 -16.67 -4.05 6.23
CA SER A 58 -17.33 -4.15 7.54
C SER A 58 -17.27 -2.83 8.33
N ILE A 59 -16.25 -2.00 8.08
CA ILE A 59 -16.07 -0.70 8.73
C ILE A 59 -16.74 0.41 7.92
N ILE A 60 -16.70 0.33 6.58
CA ILE A 60 -17.25 1.34 5.68
C ILE A 60 -18.07 0.65 4.59
N PRO A 61 -19.41 0.61 4.71
CA PRO A 61 -20.25 0.06 3.65
C PRO A 61 -20.11 0.86 2.36
N PRO A 62 -20.18 0.21 1.18
CA PRO A 62 -20.06 0.87 -0.11
C PRO A 62 -21.23 1.84 -0.32
N LEU A 63 -20.95 3.14 -0.37
CA LEU A 63 -21.96 4.17 -0.64
C LEU A 63 -22.22 4.25 -2.15
N GLY A 64 -23.38 3.74 -2.58
CA GLY A 64 -23.90 3.94 -3.93
C GLY A 64 -23.18 3.19 -5.05
N GLY A 65 -22.59 2.02 -4.76
CA GLY A 65 -21.86 1.22 -5.76
C GLY A 65 -20.48 1.79 -6.15
N MET A 66 -20.08 2.92 -5.56
CA MET A 66 -18.74 3.47 -5.63
C MET A 66 -17.94 3.05 -4.40
N ASP A 67 -16.88 2.27 -4.61
CA ASP A 67 -15.98 1.83 -3.54
C ASP A 67 -15.05 2.99 -3.14
N PHE A 68 -15.44 3.80 -2.14
CA PHE A 68 -14.58 4.84 -1.53
C PHE A 68 -13.53 4.27 -0.54
N SER A 69 -13.67 3.00 -0.17
CA SER A 69 -12.77 2.26 0.72
C SER A 69 -11.28 2.46 0.40
N PRO A 70 -10.82 2.50 -0.88
CA PRO A 70 -9.39 2.52 -1.12
C PRO A 70 -8.76 3.92 -1.20
N ILE A 71 -9.55 5.02 -1.19
CA ILE A 71 -9.03 6.36 -0.87
C ILE A 71 -8.52 6.38 0.58
N LEU A 72 -9.27 5.77 1.49
CA LEU A 72 -8.88 5.62 2.88
C LEU A 72 -7.67 4.69 3.04
N ALA A 73 -7.58 3.64 2.22
CA ALA A 73 -6.38 2.79 2.17
C ALA A 73 -5.13 3.55 1.68
N PHE A 74 -5.29 4.48 0.71
CA PHE A 74 -4.20 5.35 0.26
C PHE A 74 -3.71 6.30 1.36
N VAL A 75 -4.65 6.91 2.08
CA VAL A 75 -4.32 7.79 3.22
C VAL A 75 -3.66 6.98 4.33
N ALA A 76 -4.22 5.82 4.69
CA ALA A 76 -3.66 4.94 5.72
C ALA A 76 -2.26 4.44 5.37
N LEU A 77 -2.01 4.04 4.12
CA LEU A 77 -0.70 3.57 3.69
C LEU A 77 0.32 4.71 3.58
N SER A 78 -0.10 5.90 3.14
CA SER A 78 0.76 7.08 3.13
C SER A 78 1.16 7.50 4.54
N VAL A 79 0.23 7.45 5.49
CA VAL A 79 0.49 7.70 6.91
C VAL A 79 1.40 6.62 7.48
N ALA A 80 1.16 5.33 7.22
CA ALA A 80 2.03 4.25 7.67
C ALA A 80 3.47 4.41 7.15
N ARG A 81 3.63 4.76 5.87
CA ARG A 81 4.93 5.03 5.26
C ARG A 81 5.62 6.24 5.89
N GLN A 82 4.89 7.33 6.14
CA GLN A 82 5.43 8.50 6.83
C GLN A 82 5.83 8.19 8.28
N LEU A 83 5.04 7.39 9.00
CA LEU A 83 5.37 6.98 10.36
C LEU A 83 6.65 6.15 10.38
N ILE A 84 6.79 5.18 9.48
CA ILE A 84 8.02 4.38 9.36
C ILE A 84 9.21 5.27 9.03
N VAL A 85 9.09 6.17 8.05
CA VAL A 85 10.18 7.09 7.67
C VAL A 85 10.52 8.03 8.82
N SER A 86 9.54 8.58 9.52
CA SER A 86 9.76 9.48 10.66
C SER A 86 10.37 8.78 11.88
N ALA A 87 10.08 7.51 12.08
CA ALA A 87 10.67 6.70 13.16
C ALA A 87 12.09 6.25 12.80
N LEU A 88 12.40 6.00 11.52
CA LEU A 88 13.70 5.50 11.06
C LEU A 88 14.68 6.61 10.65
N ALA A 89 14.20 7.78 10.20
CA ALA A 89 15.01 8.93 9.81
C ALA A 89 15.93 9.47 10.92
N PRO A 90 15.52 9.55 12.21
CA PRO A 90 16.43 9.93 13.27
C PRO A 90 17.57 8.91 13.41
N ALA A 91 17.27 7.60 13.36
CA ALA A 91 18.26 6.54 13.43
C ALA A 91 19.30 6.61 12.29
N MET A 92 18.87 6.97 11.08
CA MET A 92 19.74 7.18 9.92
C MET A 92 20.58 8.47 10.05
N ALA A 93 20.07 9.51 10.72
CA ALA A 93 20.78 10.76 10.98
C ALA A 93 21.88 10.62 12.07
N TYR A 94 21.72 9.72 13.04
CA TYR A 94 22.77 9.44 14.03
C TYR A 94 24.00 8.75 13.40
N LEU A 95 23.82 8.01 12.30
CA LEU A 95 24.91 7.35 11.59
C LEU A 95 25.70 8.29 10.65
N SER A 96 25.08 9.35 10.12
CA SER A 96 25.78 10.37 9.33
C SER A 96 26.50 11.41 10.20
N SER A 97 25.91 11.76 11.35
CA SER A 97 26.51 12.69 12.32
C SER A 97 27.64 12.08 13.15
N SER A 98 27.63 10.76 13.38
CA SER A 98 28.75 10.05 14.00
C SER A 98 29.98 9.96 13.09
N LEU A 99 29.79 9.89 11.76
CA LEU A 99 30.89 9.93 10.79
C LEU A 99 31.46 11.34 10.60
N LEU A 100 30.62 12.38 10.66
CA LEU A 100 31.04 13.79 10.59
C LEU A 100 31.65 14.31 11.91
N GLY A 101 31.35 13.68 13.05
CA GLY A 101 31.98 14.00 14.34
C GLY A 101 33.31 13.28 14.60
N MET A 102 33.75 12.43 13.66
CA MET A 102 35.00 11.66 13.71
C MET A 102 36.07 12.13 12.71
N VAL A 103 35.80 13.20 11.94
CA VAL A 103 36.74 13.90 11.05
C VAL A 103 36.94 15.32 11.56
#